data_AF-A0A176SVU5-F1
#
_entry.id   AF-A0A176SVU5-F1
#
_cell.length_a   1.000
_cell.length_b   1.000
_cell.length_c   1.000
_cell.angle_alpha   90.00
_cell.angle_beta   90.00
_cell.angle_gamma   90.00
#
_symmetry.space_group_name_H-M   'P 1'
#
loop_
_entity.id
_entity.type
_entity.pdbx_description
1 polymer ?
#
loop_
_entity_poly.entity_id
_entity_poly.type
_entity_poly.pdbx_seq_one_letter_code
_entity_poly.pdbx_strand_id
1 'polypeptide(L)'
;MKNKYILIVMLFVSFNIFSQKTKCVDLIKYAKEESYSNDEVSSYKLSESSWLKKVKAYHFRNNSTVITAEIRLKNSYETKKYVFCGVTFDNWVAFTTGAFDPNTTYGERFHKYIFNNKCNCN
;
A
#
# COMPACT_ATOMS: atom_id res chain seq x y z
N MET A 1 11.31 -57.36 12.36
CA MET A 1 10.68 -56.27 11.59
C MET A 1 10.69 -55.02 12.46
N LYS A 2 11.34 -53.96 11.97
CA LYS A 2 11.70 -52.74 12.71
C LYS A 2 10.53 -51.75 12.69
N ASN A 3 9.80 -51.60 13.79
CA ASN A 3 8.88 -50.46 13.99
C ASN A 3 9.32 -49.68 15.23
N LYS A 4 10.05 -48.59 15.04
CA LYS A 4 10.42 -47.63 16.09
C LYS A 4 10.42 -46.20 15.54
N TYR A 5 9.30 -45.67 15.05
CA TYR A 5 9.17 -44.23 14.79
C TYR A 5 7.72 -43.79 14.95
N ILE A 6 7.25 -43.68 16.19
CA ILE A 6 6.04 -42.91 16.52
C ILE A 6 6.39 -42.05 17.74
N LEU A 7 5.95 -40.79 17.68
CA LEU A 7 6.20 -39.66 18.60
C LEU A 7 7.50 -38.91 18.36
N ILE A 8 7.43 -37.84 17.55
CA ILE A 8 7.95 -36.48 17.81
C ILE A 8 7.43 -35.62 16.64
N VAL A 9 6.17 -35.17 16.70
CA VAL A 9 5.67 -34.09 15.82
C VAL A 9 4.58 -33.32 16.56
N MET A 10 4.94 -32.58 17.61
CA MET A 10 3.98 -31.67 18.25
C MET A 10 4.64 -30.54 19.05
N LEU A 11 5.56 -29.79 18.45
CA LEU A 11 6.17 -28.64 19.12
C LEU A 11 6.66 -27.57 18.12
N PHE A 12 5.76 -27.02 17.29
CA PHE A 12 6.08 -25.86 16.44
C PHE A 12 4.87 -24.95 16.18
N VAL A 13 4.04 -24.68 17.18
CA VAL A 13 2.97 -23.68 17.01
C VAL A 13 2.86 -22.76 18.21
N SER A 14 3.82 -21.87 18.35
CA SER A 14 3.60 -20.60 19.02
C SER A 14 4.80 -19.68 18.79
N PHE A 15 4.52 -18.38 18.67
CA PHE A 15 5.42 -17.26 18.37
C PHE A 15 5.52 -16.87 16.89
N ASN A 16 4.75 -15.83 16.51
CA ASN A 16 5.19 -14.68 15.69
C ASN A 16 4.01 -13.75 15.34
N ILE A 17 3.37 -13.08 16.32
CA ILE A 17 2.23 -12.17 16.02
C ILE A 17 2.57 -10.66 16.23
N PHE A 18 3.79 -10.26 16.60
CA PHE A 18 4.05 -8.85 17.01
C PHE A 18 5.12 -8.05 16.24
N SER A 19 5.69 -8.53 15.15
CA SER A 19 6.88 -7.91 14.54
C SER A 19 6.64 -6.88 13.42
N GLN A 20 5.41 -6.68 12.97
CA GLN A 20 5.26 -6.32 11.58
C GLN A 20 4.87 -4.79 11.44
N LYS A 21 4.08 -4.19 12.36
CA LYS A 21 3.69 -2.75 12.38
C LYS A 21 4.87 -1.76 12.33
N THR A 22 6.03 -2.15 12.84
CA THR A 22 7.27 -1.34 12.79
C THR A 22 7.76 -1.15 11.36
N LYS A 23 7.65 -2.18 10.49
CA LYS A 23 8.21 -2.18 9.14
C LYS A 23 7.65 -1.09 8.23
N CYS A 24 6.36 -0.78 8.34
CA CYS A 24 5.77 0.25 7.48
C CYS A 24 6.01 1.68 7.98
N VAL A 25 6.22 1.87 9.29
CA VAL A 25 6.72 3.15 9.80
C VAL A 25 8.12 3.40 9.27
N ASP A 26 8.99 2.40 9.34
CA ASP A 26 10.37 2.47 8.85
C ASP A 26 10.42 2.64 7.33
N LEU A 27 9.57 1.92 6.59
CA LEU A 27 9.45 2.06 5.13
C LEU A 27 9.01 3.47 4.72
N ILE A 28 8.00 4.04 5.39
CA ILE A 28 7.55 5.41 5.10
C ILE A 28 8.67 6.41 5.44
N LYS A 29 9.41 6.18 6.53
CA LYS A 29 10.55 7.02 6.90
C LYS A 29 11.64 6.97 5.84
N TYR A 30 12.08 5.77 5.47
CA TYR A 30 13.02 5.53 4.37
C TYR A 30 12.55 6.21 3.08
N ALA A 31 11.28 6.03 2.71
CA ALA A 31 10.73 6.63 1.50
C ALA A 31 10.76 8.16 1.53
N LYS A 32 10.55 8.79 2.68
CA LYS A 32 10.67 10.26 2.81
C LYS A 32 12.12 10.76 2.72
N GLU A 33 13.07 9.97 3.22
CA GLU A 33 14.48 10.35 3.27
C GLU A 33 15.18 10.12 1.93
N GLU A 34 14.86 9.03 1.23
CA GLU A 34 15.59 8.56 0.05
C GLU A 34 14.85 8.77 -1.28
N SER A 35 13.58 9.20 -1.26
CA SER A 35 12.86 9.58 -2.48
C SER A 35 13.59 10.69 -3.23
N TYR A 36 13.69 10.59 -4.56
CA TYR A 36 14.20 11.70 -5.36
C TYR A 36 13.14 12.78 -5.60
N SER A 37 11.86 12.39 -5.64
CA SER A 37 10.73 13.31 -5.78
C SER A 37 9.50 12.76 -5.08
N ASN A 38 8.60 13.67 -4.71
CA ASN A 38 7.38 13.36 -3.96
C ASN A 38 6.21 14.09 -4.56
N ASP A 39 5.08 13.39 -4.72
CA ASP A 39 3.84 13.95 -5.22
C ASP A 39 2.70 13.77 -4.22
N GLU A 40 1.68 14.63 -4.31
CA GLU A 40 0.46 14.53 -3.51
C GLU A 40 -0.78 14.82 -4.36
N VAL A 41 -1.77 13.94 -4.27
CA VAL A 41 -3.14 14.21 -4.74
C VAL A 41 -3.99 14.57 -3.52
N SER A 42 -4.34 15.84 -3.46
CA SER A 42 -5.13 16.45 -2.40
C SER A 42 -6.61 16.06 -2.48
N SER A 43 -7.31 16.22 -1.36
CA SER A 43 -8.70 15.80 -1.19
C SER A 43 -9.69 16.43 -2.18
N TYR A 44 -9.43 17.65 -2.68
CA TYR A 44 -10.34 18.31 -3.62
C TYR A 44 -10.38 17.60 -4.98
N LYS A 45 -9.22 17.11 -5.47
CA LYS A 45 -9.16 16.30 -6.70
C LYS A 45 -9.78 14.92 -6.51
N LEU A 46 -9.76 14.42 -5.28
CA LEU A 46 -10.32 13.11 -4.89
C LEU A 46 -11.80 13.18 -4.51
N SER A 47 -12.48 14.32 -4.71
CA SER A 47 -13.87 14.54 -4.29
C SER A 47 -14.87 13.58 -4.94
N GLU A 48 -14.59 13.16 -6.18
CA GLU A 48 -15.36 12.14 -6.91
C GLU A 48 -15.24 10.74 -6.28
N SER A 49 -14.23 10.52 -5.44
CA SER A 49 -14.09 9.30 -4.65
C SER A 49 -14.72 9.45 -3.26
N SER A 50 -15.74 8.65 -2.99
CA SER A 50 -16.42 8.62 -1.69
C SER A 50 -15.49 8.14 -0.56
N TRP A 51 -14.47 7.34 -0.88
CA TRP A 51 -13.62 6.63 0.07
C TRP A 51 -12.15 7.07 0.09
N LEU A 52 -11.59 7.56 -1.02
CA LEU A 52 -10.18 7.95 -1.11
C LEU A 52 -10.01 9.44 -0.74
N LYS A 53 -9.21 9.75 0.27
CA LYS A 53 -9.10 11.12 0.81
C LYS A 53 -7.79 11.83 0.58
N LYS A 54 -6.71 11.09 0.56
CA LYS A 54 -5.39 11.64 0.34
C LYS A 54 -4.49 10.56 -0.23
N VAL A 55 -3.67 10.92 -1.20
CA VAL A 55 -2.66 10.03 -1.76
C VAL A 55 -1.34 10.78 -1.85
N LYS A 56 -0.28 10.21 -1.30
CA LYS A 56 1.09 10.71 -1.45
C LYS A 56 1.94 9.64 -2.11
N ALA A 57 2.81 10.05 -3.02
CA ALA A 57 3.77 9.19 -3.67
C ALA A 57 5.21 9.63 -3.33
N TYR A 58 6.08 8.64 -3.16
CA TYR A 58 7.50 8.77 -2.91
C TYR A 58 8.22 8.03 -4.02
N HIS A 59 8.84 8.76 -4.94
CA HIS A 59 9.44 8.20 -6.15
C HIS A 59 10.93 7.94 -5.95
N PHE A 60 11.38 6.79 -6.42
CA PHE A 60 12.77 6.36 -6.41
C PHE A 60 13.33 6.36 -7.83
N ARG A 61 14.65 6.50 -7.96
CA ARG A 61 15.33 6.55 -9.27
C ARG A 61 15.18 5.28 -10.09
N ASN A 62 14.87 4.16 -9.46
CA ASN A 62 14.72 2.84 -10.09
C ASN A 62 13.30 2.55 -10.58
N ASN A 63 12.52 3.59 -10.92
CA ASN A 63 11.12 3.47 -11.36
C ASN A 63 10.14 2.95 -10.29
N SER A 64 10.60 2.75 -9.04
CA SER A 64 9.74 2.33 -7.94
C SER A 64 9.09 3.54 -7.26
N THR A 65 7.87 3.36 -6.79
CA THR A 65 7.10 4.34 -6.03
C THR A 65 6.49 3.67 -4.81
N VAL A 66 6.69 4.28 -3.64
CA VAL A 66 5.95 3.96 -2.43
C VAL A 66 4.80 4.95 -2.30
N ILE A 67 3.59 4.45 -2.08
CA ILE A 67 2.39 5.28 -1.96
C ILE A 67 1.82 5.16 -0.56
N THR A 68 1.43 6.28 0.04
CA THR A 68 0.57 6.29 1.23
C THR A 68 -0.79 6.86 0.88
N ALA A 69 -1.86 6.17 1.29
CA ALA A 69 -3.22 6.64 1.06
C ALA A 69 -4.04 6.68 2.35
N GLU A 70 -4.80 7.75 2.53
CA GLU A 70 -5.83 7.86 3.55
C GLU A 70 -7.18 7.45 2.96
N ILE A 71 -7.74 6.38 3.50
CA ILE A 71 -8.98 5.75 3.00
C ILE A 71 -10.02 5.79 4.12
N ARG A 72 -11.22 6.29 3.83
CA ARG A 72 -12.36 6.23 4.76
C ARG A 72 -12.76 4.79 5.05
N LEU A 73 -13.03 4.52 6.31
CA LEU A 73 -13.66 3.26 6.72
C LEU A 73 -15.12 3.27 6.27
N LYS A 74 -15.64 2.09 5.93
CA LYS A 74 -17.03 1.95 5.48
C LYS A 74 -17.98 2.50 6.55
N ASN A 75 -18.91 3.36 6.13
CA ASN A 75 -19.90 4.01 6.99
C ASN A 75 -19.31 4.84 8.15
N SER A 76 -18.09 5.36 8.00
CA SER A 76 -17.44 6.19 9.02
C SER A 76 -16.79 7.44 8.42
N TYR A 77 -16.69 8.50 9.22
CA TYR A 77 -15.87 9.67 8.91
C TYR A 77 -14.39 9.43 9.21
N GLU A 78 -14.07 8.37 9.93
CA GLU A 78 -12.70 7.96 10.24
C GLU A 78 -11.97 7.49 8.98
N THR A 79 -10.68 7.82 8.90
CA THR A 79 -9.79 7.36 7.86
C THR A 79 -8.71 6.45 8.43
N LYS A 80 -8.27 5.49 7.62
CA LYS A 80 -7.11 4.66 7.90
C LYS A 80 -6.05 4.87 6.84
N LYS A 81 -4.80 4.94 7.28
CA LYS A 81 -3.63 5.04 6.41
C LYS A 81 -3.22 3.65 5.94
N TYR A 82 -2.97 3.54 4.64
CA TYR A 82 -2.46 2.34 3.98
C TYR A 82 -1.20 2.69 3.20
N VAL A 83 -0.31 1.72 3.07
CA VAL A 83 0.92 1.84 2.27
C VAL A 83 0.84 0.86 1.12
N PHE A 84 1.30 1.29 -0.05
CA PHE A 84 1.37 0.51 -1.27
C PHE A 84 2.81 0.54 -1.80
N CYS A 85 3.34 -0.63 -2.14
CA CYS A 85 4.75 -0.90 -2.38
C CYS A 85 4.96 -1.39 -3.80
N GLY A 86 6.10 -1.03 -4.41
CA GLY A 86 6.45 -1.52 -5.74
C GLY A 86 5.48 -1.07 -6.83
N VAL A 87 4.83 0.09 -6.63
CA VAL A 87 4.05 0.75 -7.67
C VAL A 87 5.06 1.34 -8.65
N THR A 88 4.91 1.11 -9.94
CA THR A 88 5.79 1.72 -10.94
C THR A 88 5.46 3.21 -11.10
N PHE A 89 6.41 4.03 -11.57
CA PHE A 89 6.11 5.42 -11.92
C PHE A 89 5.02 5.48 -13.00
N ASP A 90 5.01 4.54 -13.95
CA ASP A 90 3.98 4.48 -14.99
C ASP A 90 2.57 4.25 -14.41
N ASN A 91 2.43 3.38 -13.41
CA ASN A 91 1.15 3.18 -12.71
C ASN A 91 0.73 4.44 -11.94
N TRP A 92 1.69 5.18 -11.37
CA TRP A 92 1.42 6.48 -10.75
C TRP A 92 0.93 7.52 -11.76
N VAL A 93 1.58 7.62 -12.91
CA VAL A 93 1.18 8.52 -14.00
C VAL A 93 -0.21 8.15 -14.52
N ALA A 94 -0.48 6.85 -14.73
CA ALA A 94 -1.79 6.37 -15.14
C ALA A 94 -2.88 6.74 -14.13
N PHE A 95 -2.59 6.60 -12.83
CA PHE A 95 -3.51 7.01 -11.76
C PHE A 95 -3.79 8.53 -11.76
N THR A 96 -2.75 9.35 -11.87
CA THR A 96 -2.87 10.81 -11.70
C THR A 96 -3.44 11.52 -12.93
N THR A 97 -3.02 11.11 -14.12
CA THR A 97 -3.38 11.78 -15.38
C THR A 97 -4.63 11.21 -16.03
N GLY A 98 -4.96 9.93 -15.76
CA GLY A 98 -6.02 9.23 -16.48
C GLY A 98 -5.69 8.97 -17.95
N ALA A 99 -4.41 9.00 -18.35
CA ALA A 99 -3.97 8.87 -19.74
C ALA A 99 -4.56 7.67 -20.50
N PHE A 100 -4.80 6.55 -19.81
CA PHE A 100 -5.37 5.33 -20.38
C PHE A 100 -6.85 5.12 -20.07
N ASP A 101 -7.45 5.94 -19.20
CA ASP A 101 -8.83 5.81 -18.72
C ASP A 101 -9.45 7.18 -18.43
N PRO A 102 -9.65 8.04 -19.45
CA PRO A 102 -10.05 9.45 -19.25
C PRO A 102 -11.42 9.63 -18.61
N ASN A 103 -12.30 8.64 -18.73
CA ASN A 103 -13.68 8.68 -18.21
C ASN A 103 -13.83 7.99 -16.84
N THR A 104 -12.74 7.71 -16.15
CA THR A 104 -12.77 7.08 -14.82
C THR A 104 -12.55 8.11 -13.71
N THR A 105 -13.05 7.81 -12.53
CA THR A 105 -12.77 8.59 -11.32
C THR A 105 -11.39 8.25 -10.78
N TYR A 106 -10.84 9.13 -9.92
CA TYR A 106 -9.60 8.83 -9.19
C TYR A 106 -9.72 7.54 -8.34
N GLY A 107 -10.91 7.26 -7.79
CA GLY A 107 -11.13 6.04 -7.01
C GLY A 107 -10.96 4.77 -7.83
N GLU A 108 -11.55 4.74 -9.04
CA GLU A 108 -11.43 3.61 -9.97
C GLU A 108 -10.00 3.43 -10.45
N ARG A 109 -9.32 4.51 -10.83
CA ARG A 109 -7.91 4.45 -11.22
C ARG A 109 -7.00 3.99 -10.08
N PHE A 110 -7.24 4.47 -8.86
CA PHE A 110 -6.49 4.01 -7.70
C PHE A 110 -6.69 2.50 -7.51
N HIS A 111 -7.92 2.01 -7.66
CA HIS A 111 -8.22 0.60 -7.58
C HIS A 111 -7.46 -0.22 -8.64
N LYS A 112 -7.44 0.27 -9.89
CA LYS A 112 -6.80 -0.39 -11.03
C LYS A 112 -5.27 -0.42 -10.94
N TYR A 113 -4.64 0.71 -10.62
CA TYR A 113 -3.19 0.90 -10.77
C TYR A 113 -2.38 0.79 -9.48
N ILE A 114 -3.02 0.96 -8.31
CA ILE A 114 -2.33 1.08 -7.02
C ILE A 114 -2.80 0.05 -6.01
N PHE A 115 -4.10 -0.25 -5.94
CA PHE A 115 -4.69 -0.95 -4.80
C PHE A 115 -4.14 -2.36 -4.56
N ASN A 116 -3.80 -3.09 -5.63
CA ASN A 116 -3.23 -4.43 -5.56
C ASN A 116 -1.79 -4.45 -5.03
N ASN A 117 -1.10 -3.31 -5.04
CA ASN A 117 0.25 -3.15 -4.50
C ASN A 117 0.27 -2.94 -2.98
N LYS A 118 -0.84 -3.20 -2.28
CA LYS A 118 -0.94 -2.99 -0.83
C LYS A 118 0.19 -3.74 -0.12
N CYS A 119 1.06 -2.99 0.56
CA CYS A 119 2.15 -3.57 1.32
C CYS A 119 1.57 -4.45 2.42
N ASN A 120 2.22 -5.59 2.67
CA ASN A 120 1.98 -6.33 3.90
C ASN A 120 2.62 -5.58 5.07
N CYS A 121 1.89 -4.57 5.53
CA CYS A 121 2.10 -3.83 6.76
C CYS A 121 1.34 -4.48 7.91
N ASN A 122 1.25 -5.82 7.93
CA ASN A 122 1.15 -6.46 9.24
C ASN A 122 2.27 -5.88 10.08
#